data_AF-A0A2V8N0M0-F1
#
_entry.id   AF-A0A2V8N0M0-F1
#
_cell.length_a   1.000
_cell.length_b   1.000
_cell.length_c   1.000
_cell.angle_alpha   90.00
_cell.angle_beta   90.00
_cell.angle_gamma   90.00
#
_symmetry.space_group_name_H-M   'P 1'
#
loop_
_entity.id
_entity.type
_entity.pdbx_description
1 polymer ?
#
loop_
_entity_poly.entity_id
_entity_poly.type
_entity_poly.pdbx_seq_one_letter_code
_entity_poly.pdbx_strand_id
1 'polypeptide(L)'
;MKVSTSLTPGDQLPVLLERIERREKSARSRGVLYSLLPVALTVVLLGYTASSVRNAQKQVDALKTEAKTYTTQIATLKKNTETYKTQSQSLQGDAESHKNQVTELQAQLAEAQKTLSEAVNLSRALRTIDYVNAKELASRFPGSESLLLDILDLRQRRIKWKLGGQSPQEGFDSPSFAMYILRQKRPSGIELRPGESLSEASHSLYDKLPPTTQPRTGDLVFYPAGYAMFYFADPREGPFVLGMTPFGITALKSDFAKPVGYRQVQW
;
A
#
# COMPACT_ATOMS: atom_id res chain seq x y z
N MET A 1 50.99 124.82 52.60
CA MET A 1 52.29 125.01 53.29
C MET A 1 53.00 123.67 53.36
N LYS A 2 54.28 123.63 52.94
CA LYS A 2 55.20 122.49 53.07
C LYS A 2 55.23 121.96 54.51
N VAL A 3 55.39 120.65 54.69
CA VAL A 3 56.51 120.05 55.44
C VAL A 3 56.75 118.64 54.89
N SER A 4 57.96 118.39 54.39
CA SER A 4 58.51 117.07 54.11
C SER A 4 58.96 116.41 55.41
N THR A 5 58.84 115.09 55.56
CA THR A 5 59.62 114.37 56.57
C THR A 5 60.07 113.00 56.08
N SER A 6 61.36 112.78 56.32
CA SER A 6 62.29 111.73 55.92
C SER A 6 61.97 110.31 56.43
N LEU A 7 62.51 109.33 55.69
CA LEU A 7 62.53 107.88 55.95
C LEU A 7 63.05 107.47 57.34
N THR A 8 62.56 106.32 57.84
CA THR A 8 63.24 105.51 58.86
C THR A 8 63.12 104.01 58.48
N PRO A 9 64.24 103.26 58.37
CA PRO A 9 64.24 101.83 58.08
C PRO A 9 64.21 101.03 59.39
N GLY A 10 63.06 100.41 59.71
CA GLY A 10 62.91 99.63 60.96
C GLY A 10 61.62 98.81 61.08
N ASP A 11 60.53 99.18 60.38
CA ASP A 11 59.20 98.61 60.60
C ASP A 11 58.71 97.57 59.56
N GLN A 12 59.57 97.06 58.68
CA GLN A 12 59.15 96.16 57.58
C GLN A 12 59.29 94.64 57.85
N LEU A 13 59.93 94.22 58.95
CA LEU A 13 60.14 92.80 59.25
C LEU A 13 58.87 91.99 59.60
N PRO A 14 57.93 92.47 60.43
CA PRO A 14 56.77 91.65 60.81
C PRO A 14 55.78 91.43 59.65
N VAL A 15 55.65 92.41 58.74
CA VAL A 15 54.75 92.34 57.57
C VAL A 15 55.27 91.38 56.49
N LEU A 16 56.59 91.22 56.37
CA LEU A 16 57.21 90.28 55.43
C LEU A 16 57.15 88.84 55.94
N LEU A 17 57.32 88.62 57.25
CA LEU A 17 57.17 87.29 57.87
C LEU A 17 55.75 86.74 57.73
N GLU A 18 54.72 87.56 57.96
CA GLU A 18 53.32 87.14 57.81
C GLU A 18 52.96 86.80 56.34
N ARG A 19 53.55 87.51 55.36
CA ARG A 19 53.37 87.19 53.93
C ARG A 19 54.09 85.91 53.51
N ILE A 20 55.26 85.63 54.06
CA ILE A 20 56.02 84.40 53.77
C ILE A 20 55.29 83.20 54.38
N GLU A 21 54.78 83.30 55.60
CA GLU A 21 54.03 82.21 56.25
C GLU A 21 52.70 81.90 55.55
N ARG A 22 51.94 82.91 55.10
CA ARG A 22 50.73 82.69 54.27
C ARG A 22 51.06 82.09 52.90
N ARG A 23 52.19 82.50 52.28
CA ARG A 23 52.63 81.92 50.99
C ARG A 23 53.14 80.49 51.15
N GLU A 24 53.79 80.15 52.24
CA GLU A 24 54.26 78.79 52.51
C GLU A 24 53.10 77.83 52.79
N LYS A 25 52.08 78.27 53.55
CA LYS A 25 50.86 77.49 53.80
C LYS A 25 50.06 77.27 52.51
N SER A 26 50.00 78.28 51.62
CA SER A 26 49.37 78.14 50.30
C SER A 26 50.22 77.35 49.29
N ALA A 27 51.55 77.37 49.39
CA ALA A 27 52.43 76.59 48.52
C ALA A 27 52.44 75.12 48.93
N ARG A 28 52.40 74.81 50.23
CA ARG A 28 52.21 73.45 50.75
C ARG A 28 50.82 72.91 50.41
N SER A 29 49.76 73.70 50.53
CA SER A 29 48.41 73.25 50.13
C SER A 29 48.31 73.02 48.63
N ARG A 30 48.92 73.88 47.80
CA ARG A 30 49.02 73.67 46.34
C ARG A 30 49.90 72.47 45.99
N GLY A 31 51.02 72.27 46.66
CA GLY A 31 51.91 71.12 46.46
C GLY A 31 51.23 69.79 46.78
N VAL A 32 50.44 69.74 47.85
CA VAL A 32 49.58 68.58 48.20
C VAL A 32 48.44 68.41 47.19
N LEU A 33 47.84 69.51 46.72
CA LEU A 33 46.81 69.45 45.68
C LEU A 33 47.37 68.89 44.35
N TYR A 34 48.56 69.33 43.95
CA TYR A 34 49.22 68.91 42.71
C TYR A 34 49.79 67.49 42.79
N SER A 35 50.10 66.96 43.97
CA SER A 35 50.49 65.55 44.14
C SER A 35 49.28 64.60 44.25
N LEU A 36 48.14 65.08 44.75
CA LEU A 36 46.91 64.29 44.85
C LEU A 36 46.12 64.22 43.53
N LEU A 37 46.19 65.25 42.68
CA LEU A 37 45.46 65.30 41.40
C LEU A 37 45.80 64.14 40.45
N PRO A 38 47.09 63.81 40.20
CA PRO A 38 47.47 62.66 39.38
C PRO A 38 47.00 61.33 39.98
N VAL A 39 47.05 61.19 41.32
CA VAL A 39 46.61 59.98 42.04
C VAL A 39 45.08 59.83 41.96
N ALA A 40 44.33 60.92 42.10
CA ALA A 40 42.87 60.90 41.94
C ALA A 40 42.48 60.53 40.50
N LEU A 41 43.19 61.07 39.50
CA LEU A 41 42.95 60.76 38.08
C LEU A 41 43.24 59.29 37.75
N THR A 42 44.33 58.72 38.27
CA THR A 42 44.63 57.29 38.06
C THR A 42 43.61 56.38 38.72
N VAL A 43 43.12 56.71 39.91
CA VAL A 43 42.05 55.96 40.59
C VAL A 43 40.75 56.00 39.78
N VAL A 44 40.37 57.16 39.23
CA VAL A 44 39.19 57.31 38.37
C VAL A 44 39.32 56.49 37.09
N LEU A 45 40.49 56.55 36.43
CA LEU A 45 40.76 55.77 35.21
C LEU A 45 40.76 54.26 35.49
N LEU A 46 41.37 53.82 36.60
CA LEU A 46 41.33 52.41 37.04
C LEU A 46 39.92 51.95 37.39
N GLY A 47 39.11 52.81 38.00
CA GLY A 47 37.69 52.53 38.27
C GLY A 47 36.87 52.39 36.99
N TYR A 48 37.10 53.27 36.01
CA TYR A 48 36.44 53.20 34.71
C TYR A 48 36.83 51.95 33.92
N THR A 49 38.13 51.61 33.87
CA THR A 49 38.60 50.40 33.19
C THR A 49 38.11 49.13 33.88
N ALA A 50 38.13 49.06 35.22
CA ALA A 50 37.58 47.94 35.97
C ALA A 50 36.06 47.77 35.72
N SER A 51 35.31 48.87 35.65
CA SER A 51 33.87 48.86 35.32
C SER A 51 33.61 48.39 33.89
N SER A 52 34.38 48.89 32.92
CA SER A 52 34.31 48.49 31.51
C SER A 52 34.63 47.00 31.34
N VAL A 53 35.70 46.51 31.98
CA VAL A 53 36.07 45.09 31.99
C VAL A 53 34.98 44.24 32.62
N ARG A 54 34.37 44.68 33.73
CA ARG A 54 33.26 43.95 34.38
C ARG A 54 32.00 43.91 33.49
N ASN A 55 31.70 44.99 32.77
CA ASN A 55 30.58 45.02 31.83
C ASN A 55 30.84 44.13 30.60
N ALA A 56 32.07 44.15 30.06
CA ALA A 56 32.47 43.24 28.98
C ALA A 56 32.41 41.77 29.43
N GLN A 57 32.83 41.46 30.66
CA GLN A 57 32.74 40.12 31.22
C GLN A 57 31.28 39.65 31.32
N LYS A 58 30.36 40.51 31.78
CA LYS A 58 28.92 40.20 31.80
C LYS A 58 28.37 39.90 30.40
N GLN A 59 28.79 40.64 29.39
CA GLN A 59 28.38 40.39 28.00
C GLN A 59 28.95 39.06 27.49
N VAL A 60 30.21 38.73 27.81
CA VAL A 60 30.83 37.45 27.46
C VAL A 60 30.11 36.28 28.14
N ASP A 61 29.75 36.41 29.41
CA ASP A 61 29.02 35.38 30.15
C ASP A 61 27.60 35.20 29.62
N ALA A 62 26.92 36.29 29.26
CA ALA A 62 25.61 36.26 28.59
C ALA A 62 25.69 35.58 27.23
N LEU A 63 26.63 36.01 26.37
CA LEU A 63 26.87 35.41 25.05
C LEU A 63 27.24 33.93 25.15
N LYS A 64 28.03 33.53 26.15
CA LYS A 64 28.37 32.12 26.40
C LYS A 64 27.15 31.30 26.80
N THR A 65 26.23 31.90 27.56
CA THR A 65 24.96 31.27 27.96
C THR A 65 24.01 31.13 26.77
N GLU A 66 23.92 32.14 25.91
CA GLU A 66 23.16 32.08 24.66
C GLU A 66 23.74 31.05 23.70
N ALA A 67 25.06 31.03 23.49
CA ALA A 67 25.72 30.05 22.63
C ALA A 67 25.48 28.61 23.10
N LYS A 68 25.50 28.37 24.42
CA LYS A 68 25.14 27.07 25.00
C LYS A 68 23.67 26.71 24.72
N THR A 69 22.77 27.68 24.86
CA THR A 69 21.34 27.52 24.58
C THR A 69 21.10 27.18 23.11
N TYR A 70 21.71 27.93 22.17
CA TYR A 70 21.62 27.65 20.74
C TYR A 70 22.20 26.27 20.39
N THR A 71 23.30 25.87 21.02
CA THR A 71 23.87 24.53 20.82
C THR A 71 22.87 23.43 21.23
N THR A 72 22.18 23.59 22.36
CA THR A 72 21.13 22.66 22.80
C THR A 72 19.93 22.65 21.85
N GLN A 73 19.50 23.81 21.35
CA GLN A 73 18.41 23.89 20.37
C GLN A 73 18.78 23.22 19.04
N ILE A 74 20.01 23.43 18.54
CA ILE A 74 20.51 22.77 17.33
C ILE A 74 20.54 21.25 17.51
N ALA A 75 21.01 20.76 18.66
CA ALA A 75 21.01 19.32 18.95
C ALA A 75 19.59 18.74 18.97
N THR A 76 18.63 19.48 19.55
CA THR A 76 17.22 19.07 19.62
C THR A 76 16.59 19.06 18.22
N LEU A 77 16.81 20.12 17.43
CA LEU A 77 16.33 20.21 16.05
C LEU A 77 16.89 19.07 15.20
N LYS A 78 18.19 18.77 15.32
CA LYS A 78 18.81 17.65 14.61
C LYS A 78 18.16 16.32 14.95
N LYS A 79 17.88 16.07 16.24
CA LYS A 79 17.18 14.85 16.69
C LYS A 79 15.76 14.76 16.12
N ASN A 80 15.03 15.87 16.11
CA ASN A 80 13.68 15.92 15.55
C ASN A 80 13.69 15.69 14.02
N THR A 81 14.64 16.28 13.30
CA THR A 81 14.80 16.06 11.85
C THR A 81 15.04 14.59 11.52
N GLU A 82 15.90 13.88 12.26
CA GLU A 82 16.08 12.44 12.06
C GLU A 82 14.80 11.65 12.36
N THR A 83 14.06 12.04 13.40
CA THR A 83 12.78 11.41 13.75
C THR A 83 11.75 11.59 12.61
N TYR A 84 11.61 12.81 12.08
CA TYR A 84 10.71 13.09 10.97
C TYR A 84 11.13 12.37 9.68
N LYS A 85 12.43 12.22 9.44
CA LYS A 85 12.94 11.45 8.30
C LYS A 85 12.56 9.98 8.40
N THR A 86 12.73 9.35 9.56
CA THR A 86 12.32 7.95 9.78
C THR A 86 10.80 7.79 9.65
N GLN A 87 10.01 8.71 10.20
CA GLN A 87 8.56 8.68 10.06
C GLN A 87 8.12 8.81 8.60
N SER A 88 8.72 9.72 7.83
CA SER A 88 8.42 9.89 6.41
C SER A 88 8.76 8.65 5.60
N GLN A 89 9.86 7.96 5.92
CA GLN A 89 10.24 6.71 5.25
C GLN A 89 9.26 5.57 5.57
N SER A 90 8.82 5.47 6.83
CA SER A 90 7.80 4.48 7.24
C SER A 90 6.48 4.74 6.51
N LEU A 91 5.99 5.99 6.51
CA LEU A 91 4.75 6.36 5.84
C LEU A 91 4.80 6.11 4.33
N GLN A 92 5.96 6.31 3.70
CA GLN A 92 6.16 5.97 2.29
C GLN A 92 6.04 4.46 2.05
N GLY A 93 6.64 3.64 2.92
CA GLY A 93 6.51 2.18 2.86
C GLY A 93 5.06 1.71 3.06
N ASP A 94 4.35 2.31 4.01
CA ASP A 94 2.92 2.02 4.25
C ASP A 94 2.06 2.41 3.04
N ALA A 95 2.33 3.56 2.41
CA ALA A 95 1.63 4.00 1.21
C ALA A 95 1.84 3.05 0.02
N GLU A 96 3.06 2.54 -0.18
CA GLU A 96 3.36 1.52 -1.20
C GLU A 96 2.65 0.20 -0.89
N SER A 97 2.68 -0.24 0.37
CA SER A 97 1.97 -1.44 0.83
C SER A 97 0.46 -1.34 0.57
N HIS A 98 -0.16 -0.22 0.96
CA HIS A 98 -1.58 0.03 0.72
C HIS A 98 -1.92 0.11 -0.78
N LYS A 99 -1.05 0.69 -1.60
CA LYS A 99 -1.24 0.71 -3.06
C LYS A 99 -1.26 -0.70 -3.65
N ASN A 100 -0.38 -1.57 -3.18
CA ASN A 100 -0.34 -2.98 -3.61
C ASN A 100 -1.62 -3.71 -3.17
N GLN A 101 -2.07 -3.50 -1.92
CA GLN A 101 -3.33 -4.07 -1.42
C GLN A 101 -4.55 -3.61 -2.23
N VAL A 102 -4.63 -2.32 -2.58
CA VAL A 102 -5.72 -1.80 -3.42
C VAL A 102 -5.72 -2.45 -4.79
N THR A 103 -4.55 -2.63 -5.40
CA THR A 103 -4.41 -3.28 -6.71
C THR A 103 -4.85 -4.75 -6.66
N GLU A 104 -4.47 -5.47 -5.62
CA GLU A 104 -4.88 -6.86 -5.41
C GLU A 104 -6.38 -6.98 -5.19
N LEU A 105 -6.97 -6.14 -4.33
CA LEU A 105 -8.41 -6.11 -4.09
C LEU A 105 -9.21 -5.78 -5.35
N GLN A 106 -8.69 -4.89 -6.22
CA GLN A 106 -9.31 -4.60 -7.50
C GLN A 106 -9.31 -5.83 -8.43
N ALA A 107 -8.22 -6.58 -8.47
CA ALA A 107 -8.15 -7.82 -9.25
C ALA A 107 -9.12 -8.89 -8.72
N GLN A 108 -9.19 -9.06 -7.39
CA GLN A 108 -10.13 -9.97 -6.75
C GLN A 108 -11.58 -9.56 -7.01
N LEU A 109 -11.90 -8.26 -6.98
CA LEU A 109 -13.23 -7.76 -7.28
C LEU A 109 -13.64 -8.02 -8.73
N ALA A 110 -12.72 -7.83 -9.69
CA ALA A 110 -12.98 -8.12 -11.10
C ALA A 110 -13.29 -9.61 -11.33
N GLU A 111 -12.55 -10.50 -10.67
CA GLU A 111 -12.79 -11.95 -10.74
C GLU A 111 -14.11 -12.34 -10.07
N ALA A 112 -14.43 -11.74 -8.91
CA ALA A 112 -15.71 -11.95 -8.23
C ALA A 112 -16.91 -11.47 -9.08
N GLN A 113 -16.78 -10.32 -9.75
CA GLN A 113 -17.82 -9.82 -10.66
C GLN A 113 -18.01 -10.73 -11.87
N LYS A 114 -16.91 -11.23 -12.44
CA LYS A 114 -16.94 -12.17 -13.57
C LYS A 114 -17.64 -13.47 -13.18
N THR A 115 -17.22 -14.08 -12.08
CA THR A 115 -17.84 -15.32 -11.56
C THR A 115 -19.32 -15.13 -11.21
N LEU A 116 -19.71 -13.97 -10.66
CA LEU A 116 -21.12 -13.65 -10.41
C LEU A 116 -21.93 -13.51 -11.70
N SER A 117 -21.39 -12.83 -12.72
CA SER A 117 -22.03 -12.70 -14.03
C SER A 117 -22.26 -14.06 -14.68
N GLU A 118 -21.24 -14.94 -14.64
CA GLU A 118 -21.34 -16.32 -15.11
C GLU A 118 -22.40 -17.10 -14.33
N ALA A 119 -22.42 -17.00 -13.01
CA ALA A 119 -23.43 -17.62 -12.15
C ALA A 119 -24.86 -17.17 -12.48
N VAL A 120 -25.07 -15.86 -12.68
CA VAL A 120 -26.39 -15.31 -13.03
C VAL A 120 -26.84 -15.80 -14.41
N ASN A 121 -25.94 -15.79 -15.40
CA ASN A 121 -26.25 -16.27 -16.75
C ASN A 121 -26.61 -17.76 -16.74
N LEU A 122 -25.86 -18.58 -15.99
CA LEU A 122 -26.16 -20.00 -15.80
C LEU A 122 -27.54 -20.19 -15.15
N SER A 123 -27.82 -19.46 -14.06
CA SER A 123 -29.09 -19.58 -13.33
C SER A 123 -30.31 -19.28 -14.19
N ARG A 124 -30.24 -18.25 -15.06
CA ARG A 124 -31.33 -17.87 -15.97
C ARG A 124 -31.54 -18.86 -17.10
N ALA A 125 -30.48 -19.58 -17.49
CA ALA A 125 -30.50 -20.55 -18.56
C ALA A 125 -30.85 -21.98 -18.09
N LEU A 126 -31.03 -22.19 -16.78
CA LEU A 126 -31.38 -23.48 -16.22
C LEU A 126 -32.64 -24.03 -16.88
N ARG A 127 -32.49 -25.23 -17.46
CA ARG A 127 -33.60 -26.03 -17.92
C ARG A 127 -34.01 -27.00 -16.82
N THR A 128 -35.29 -26.97 -16.45
CA THR A 128 -35.85 -27.94 -15.51
C THR A 128 -35.99 -29.29 -16.21
N ILE A 129 -35.15 -30.25 -15.81
CA ILE A 129 -35.35 -31.66 -16.16
C ILE A 129 -35.86 -32.36 -14.91
N ASP A 130 -37.12 -32.80 -14.96
CA ASP A 130 -37.71 -33.63 -13.92
C ASP A 130 -37.20 -35.08 -14.06
N TYR A 131 -36.57 -35.58 -13.00
CA TYR A 131 -36.06 -36.94 -12.96
C TYR A 131 -37.17 -37.99 -13.06
N VAL A 132 -38.38 -37.67 -12.56
CA VAL A 132 -39.54 -38.56 -12.63
C VAL A 132 -39.89 -38.89 -14.09
N ASN A 133 -39.68 -37.93 -15.00
CA ASN A 133 -39.93 -38.09 -16.43
C ASN A 133 -38.65 -38.30 -17.24
N ALA A 134 -37.52 -38.61 -16.60
CA ALA A 134 -36.24 -38.79 -17.28
C ALA A 134 -36.28 -39.89 -18.34
N LYS A 135 -37.05 -40.96 -18.11
CA LYS A 135 -37.23 -42.05 -19.09
C LYS A 135 -38.00 -41.59 -20.32
N GLU A 136 -39.05 -40.80 -20.13
CA GLU A 136 -39.81 -40.22 -21.24
C GLU A 136 -38.92 -39.26 -22.03
N LEU A 137 -38.17 -38.39 -21.35
CA LEU A 137 -37.21 -37.51 -22.01
C LEU A 137 -36.14 -38.31 -22.77
N ALA A 138 -35.58 -39.35 -22.16
CA ALA A 138 -34.60 -40.22 -22.80
C ALA A 138 -35.15 -40.91 -24.06
N SER A 139 -36.41 -41.36 -24.05
CA SER A 139 -37.03 -41.98 -25.24
C SER A 139 -37.15 -41.06 -26.45
N ARG A 140 -36.99 -39.74 -26.27
CA ARG A 140 -36.93 -38.77 -27.38
C ARG A 140 -35.59 -38.78 -28.11
N PHE A 141 -34.58 -39.47 -27.57
CA PHE A 141 -33.20 -39.51 -28.07
C PHE A 141 -32.73 -40.94 -28.38
N PRO A 142 -33.28 -41.58 -29.42
CA PRO A 142 -32.93 -42.95 -29.77
C PRO A 142 -31.43 -43.11 -30.04
N GLY A 143 -30.79 -44.06 -29.37
CA GLY A 143 -29.34 -44.31 -29.43
C GLY A 143 -28.49 -43.50 -28.43
N SER A 144 -29.09 -42.57 -27.67
CA SER A 144 -28.42 -41.77 -26.64
C SER A 144 -29.18 -41.77 -25.30
N GLU A 145 -30.15 -42.67 -25.14
CA GLU A 145 -30.99 -42.77 -23.94
C GLU A 145 -30.13 -43.04 -22.71
N SER A 146 -29.21 -44.00 -22.84
CA SER A 146 -28.30 -44.37 -21.75
C SER A 146 -27.33 -43.25 -21.39
N LEU A 147 -26.99 -42.36 -22.31
CA LEU A 147 -26.13 -41.22 -22.03
C LEU A 147 -26.84 -40.24 -21.10
N LEU A 148 -28.07 -39.86 -21.46
CA LEU A 148 -28.87 -38.93 -20.65
C LEU A 148 -29.11 -39.51 -19.25
N LEU A 149 -29.53 -40.77 -19.17
CA LEU A 149 -29.85 -41.42 -17.91
C LEU A 149 -28.63 -41.54 -17.00
N ASP A 150 -27.46 -41.89 -17.52
CA ASP A 150 -26.21 -41.99 -16.73
C ASP A 150 -25.80 -40.61 -16.18
N ILE A 151 -25.91 -39.55 -16.98
CA ILE A 151 -25.61 -38.19 -16.50
C ILE A 151 -26.61 -37.75 -15.43
N LEU A 152 -27.90 -38.07 -15.59
CA LEU A 152 -28.92 -37.75 -14.60
C LEU A 152 -28.78 -38.55 -13.30
N ASP A 153 -28.31 -39.79 -13.37
CA ASP A 153 -27.98 -40.59 -12.19
C ASP A 153 -26.83 -39.95 -11.40
N LEU A 154 -25.76 -39.52 -12.07
CA LEU A 154 -24.69 -38.75 -11.41
C LEU A 154 -25.19 -37.44 -10.82
N ARG A 155 -26.13 -36.75 -11.50
CA ARG A 155 -26.77 -35.54 -10.94
C ARG A 155 -27.52 -35.87 -9.65
N GLN A 156 -28.27 -36.97 -9.61
CA GLN A 156 -29.02 -37.41 -8.43
C GLN A 156 -28.09 -37.75 -7.25
N ARG A 157 -26.91 -38.32 -7.54
CA ARG A 157 -25.85 -38.56 -6.56
C ARG A 157 -25.16 -37.29 -6.05
N ARG A 158 -25.54 -36.11 -6.56
CA ARG A 158 -25.01 -34.79 -6.17
C ARG A 158 -23.48 -34.70 -6.28
N ILE A 159 -22.93 -35.22 -7.38
CA ILE A 159 -21.50 -35.09 -7.67
C ILE A 159 -21.12 -33.61 -7.68
N LYS A 160 -20.05 -33.29 -6.95
CA LYS A 160 -19.63 -31.90 -6.74
C LYS A 160 -18.76 -31.41 -7.88
N TRP A 161 -18.81 -30.09 -8.07
CA TRP A 161 -17.82 -29.41 -8.88
C TRP A 161 -16.49 -29.30 -8.14
N LYS A 162 -15.40 -29.59 -8.83
CA LYS A 162 -14.04 -29.36 -8.34
C LYS A 162 -13.08 -29.15 -9.52
N LEU A 163 -12.41 -28.00 -9.54
CA LEU A 163 -11.36 -27.72 -10.53
C LEU A 163 -10.27 -28.80 -10.50
N GLY A 164 -9.98 -29.41 -11.64
CA GLY A 164 -9.01 -30.50 -11.78
C GLY A 164 -9.47 -31.86 -11.25
N GLY A 165 -10.70 -31.98 -10.73
CA GLY A 165 -11.24 -33.23 -10.22
C GLY A 165 -11.56 -34.22 -11.36
N GLN A 166 -11.26 -35.50 -11.15
CA GLN A 166 -11.33 -36.53 -12.20
C GLN A 166 -12.15 -37.77 -11.82
N SER A 167 -12.86 -37.74 -10.69
CA SER A 167 -13.62 -38.89 -10.20
C SER A 167 -14.90 -38.48 -9.47
N PRO A 168 -15.93 -39.36 -9.42
CA PRO A 168 -17.16 -39.05 -8.69
C PRO A 168 -16.95 -38.75 -7.20
N GLN A 169 -15.94 -39.34 -6.58
CA GLN A 169 -15.61 -39.16 -5.16
C GLN A 169 -15.03 -37.77 -4.88
N GLU A 170 -14.18 -37.31 -5.78
CA GLU A 170 -13.50 -36.01 -5.66
C GLU A 170 -14.35 -34.85 -6.20
N GLY A 171 -15.17 -35.13 -7.20
CA GLY A 171 -15.83 -34.15 -8.04
C GLY A 171 -15.15 -34.00 -9.40
N PHE A 172 -15.74 -33.15 -10.23
CA PHE A 172 -15.23 -32.88 -11.58
C PHE A 172 -15.26 -31.39 -11.91
N ASP A 173 -14.37 -30.97 -12.81
CA ASP A 173 -14.62 -29.81 -13.66
C ASP A 173 -15.36 -30.23 -14.93
N SER A 174 -15.71 -29.27 -15.80
CA SER A 174 -16.51 -29.56 -16.99
C SER A 174 -15.82 -30.49 -17.98
N PRO A 175 -14.55 -30.26 -18.39
CA PRO A 175 -13.86 -31.17 -19.32
C PRO A 175 -13.62 -32.57 -18.72
N SER A 176 -13.24 -32.65 -17.45
CA SER A 176 -12.99 -33.94 -16.78
C SER A 176 -14.27 -34.75 -16.62
N PHE A 177 -15.40 -34.09 -16.38
CA PHE A 177 -16.72 -34.74 -16.37
C PHE A 177 -17.08 -35.30 -17.75
N ALA A 178 -16.90 -34.51 -18.81
CA ALA A 178 -17.15 -34.98 -20.18
C ALA A 178 -16.26 -36.19 -20.52
N MET A 179 -14.97 -36.11 -20.21
CA MET A 179 -14.02 -37.21 -20.40
C MET A 179 -14.44 -38.47 -19.61
N TYR A 180 -14.88 -38.31 -18.36
CA TYR A 180 -15.34 -39.42 -17.53
C TYR A 180 -16.51 -40.18 -18.18
N ILE A 181 -17.54 -39.47 -18.64
CA ILE A 181 -18.69 -40.05 -19.32
C ILE A 181 -18.28 -40.75 -20.62
N LEU A 182 -17.44 -40.08 -21.43
CA LEU A 182 -16.94 -40.64 -22.68
C LEU A 182 -16.19 -41.96 -22.42
N ARG A 183 -15.30 -42.01 -21.42
CA ARG A 183 -14.57 -43.25 -21.07
C ARG A 183 -15.49 -44.37 -20.59
N GLN A 184 -16.57 -44.04 -19.88
CA GLN A 184 -17.55 -45.02 -19.45
C GLN A 184 -18.32 -45.62 -20.63
N LYS A 185 -18.66 -44.79 -21.62
CA LYS A 185 -19.43 -45.19 -22.79
C LYS A 185 -18.60 -45.80 -23.92
N ARG A 186 -17.28 -45.55 -23.91
CA ARG A 186 -16.31 -46.03 -24.92
C ARG A 186 -16.72 -45.75 -26.37
N PRO A 187 -17.05 -44.50 -26.72
CA PRO A 187 -17.22 -44.12 -28.12
C PRO A 187 -15.89 -44.30 -28.87
N SER A 188 -15.99 -44.52 -30.17
CA SER A 188 -14.84 -44.70 -31.05
C SER A 188 -13.97 -43.43 -31.10
N GLY A 189 -12.65 -43.61 -31.13
CA GLY A 189 -11.69 -42.51 -31.31
C GLY A 189 -11.34 -41.70 -30.05
N ILE A 190 -11.82 -42.12 -28.87
CA ILE A 190 -11.47 -41.48 -27.59
C ILE A 190 -10.57 -42.41 -26.78
N GLU A 191 -9.28 -42.35 -27.09
CA GLU A 191 -8.22 -43.10 -26.40
C GLU A 191 -7.18 -42.14 -25.79
N LEU A 192 -6.61 -42.57 -24.67
CA LEU A 192 -5.47 -41.87 -24.05
C LEU A 192 -4.22 -42.17 -24.86
N ARG A 193 -3.45 -41.14 -25.20
CA ARG A 193 -2.14 -41.35 -25.81
C ARG A 193 -1.20 -41.97 -24.76
N PRO A 194 -0.22 -42.80 -25.17
CA PRO A 194 0.78 -43.32 -24.23
C PRO A 194 1.47 -42.17 -23.49
N GLY A 195 1.42 -42.20 -22.15
CA GLY A 195 2.01 -41.19 -21.27
C GLY A 195 1.16 -39.94 -21.02
N GLU A 196 -0.03 -39.82 -21.64
CA GLU A 196 -0.93 -38.68 -21.43
C GLU A 196 -1.74 -38.84 -20.13
N SER A 197 -1.78 -37.78 -19.32
CA SER A 197 -2.60 -37.77 -18.10
C SER A 197 -4.08 -37.57 -18.43
N LEU A 198 -4.97 -38.02 -17.53
CA LEU A 198 -6.42 -37.78 -17.66
C LEU A 198 -6.76 -36.29 -17.68
N SER A 199 -5.99 -35.47 -16.97
CA SER A 199 -6.16 -34.02 -16.94
C SER A 199 -5.91 -33.43 -18.33
N GLU A 200 -4.76 -33.75 -18.93
CA GLU A 200 -4.39 -33.26 -20.26
C GLU A 200 -5.37 -33.75 -21.33
N ALA A 201 -5.77 -35.02 -21.24
CA ALA A 201 -6.70 -35.60 -22.20
C ALA A 201 -8.09 -34.95 -22.12
N SER A 202 -8.56 -34.61 -20.92
CA SER A 202 -9.85 -33.95 -20.73
C SER A 202 -9.83 -32.51 -21.24
N HIS A 203 -8.78 -31.75 -20.96
CA HIS A 203 -8.64 -30.35 -21.38
C HIS A 203 -8.35 -30.21 -22.88
N SER A 204 -7.81 -31.24 -23.53
CA SER A 204 -7.58 -31.30 -24.98
C SER A 204 -8.73 -31.93 -25.78
N LEU A 205 -9.88 -32.22 -25.16
CA LEU A 205 -11.04 -32.82 -25.85
C LEU A 205 -11.48 -32.03 -27.10
N TYR A 206 -11.37 -30.70 -27.05
CA TYR A 206 -11.71 -29.83 -28.18
C TYR A 206 -10.85 -30.11 -29.42
N ASP A 207 -9.57 -30.43 -29.25
CA ASP A 207 -8.67 -30.66 -30.37
C ASP A 207 -8.66 -32.13 -30.82
N LYS A 208 -9.08 -33.04 -29.94
CA LYS A 208 -9.12 -34.48 -30.21
C LYS A 208 -10.33 -34.91 -31.04
N LEU A 209 -11.46 -34.26 -30.85
CA LEU A 209 -12.70 -34.65 -31.49
C LEU A 209 -12.88 -33.95 -32.85
N PRO A 210 -13.52 -34.60 -33.84
CA PRO A 210 -13.82 -33.97 -35.12
C PRO A 210 -14.75 -32.76 -34.95
N PRO A 211 -14.49 -31.62 -35.61
CA PRO A 211 -15.42 -30.50 -35.64
C PRO A 211 -16.70 -30.85 -36.41
N THR A 212 -17.84 -30.29 -35.98
CA THR A 212 -19.11 -30.38 -36.70
C THR A 212 -19.83 -29.04 -36.68
N THR A 213 -20.62 -28.76 -37.72
CA THR A 213 -21.55 -27.62 -37.80
C THR A 213 -23.00 -28.03 -37.60
N GLN A 214 -23.27 -29.34 -37.56
CA GLN A 214 -24.59 -29.93 -37.36
C GLN A 214 -24.52 -30.88 -36.15
N PRO A 215 -24.54 -30.34 -34.92
CA PRO A 215 -24.43 -31.16 -33.73
C PRO A 215 -25.64 -32.08 -33.59
N ARG A 216 -25.38 -33.33 -33.24
CA ARG A 216 -26.38 -34.36 -32.94
C ARG A 216 -26.36 -34.66 -31.46
N THR A 217 -27.44 -35.28 -30.97
CA THR A 217 -27.50 -35.69 -29.57
C THR A 217 -26.30 -36.55 -29.20
N GLY A 218 -25.66 -36.21 -28.07
CA GLY A 218 -24.44 -36.81 -27.57
C GLY A 218 -23.15 -36.13 -28.06
N ASP A 219 -23.20 -35.24 -29.05
CA ASP A 219 -22.02 -34.43 -29.40
C ASP A 219 -21.63 -33.49 -28.24
N LEU A 220 -20.39 -33.00 -28.22
CA LEU A 220 -19.93 -32.03 -27.22
C LEU A 220 -20.02 -30.60 -27.77
N VAL A 221 -20.48 -29.69 -26.92
CA VAL A 221 -20.43 -28.24 -27.12
C VAL A 221 -19.42 -27.65 -26.17
N PHE A 222 -18.58 -26.76 -26.70
CA PHE A 222 -17.59 -26.03 -25.91
C PHE A 222 -17.99 -24.56 -25.81
N TYR A 223 -17.96 -24.00 -24.61
CA TYR A 223 -18.31 -22.61 -24.35
C TYR A 223 -17.11 -21.81 -23.81
N PRO A 224 -17.17 -20.47 -23.92
CA PRO A 224 -16.28 -19.58 -23.18
C PRO A 224 -16.28 -19.95 -21.69
N ALA A 225 -15.17 -19.71 -21.00
CA ALA A 225 -14.90 -20.16 -19.62
C ALA A 225 -14.60 -21.68 -19.45
N GLY A 226 -14.40 -22.41 -20.55
CA GLY A 226 -13.85 -23.78 -20.50
C GLY A 226 -14.88 -24.88 -20.23
N TYR A 227 -16.16 -24.60 -20.43
CA TYR A 227 -17.19 -25.64 -20.33
C TYR A 227 -17.18 -26.57 -21.54
N ALA A 228 -17.25 -27.87 -21.27
CA ALA A 228 -17.49 -28.94 -22.24
C ALA A 228 -18.76 -29.69 -21.79
N MET A 229 -19.82 -29.62 -22.58
CA MET A 229 -21.15 -30.15 -22.21
C MET A 229 -21.73 -31.01 -23.33
N PHE A 230 -22.52 -32.03 -22.97
CA PHE A 230 -23.21 -32.89 -23.93
C PHE A 230 -24.43 -32.18 -24.52
N TYR A 231 -24.52 -32.18 -25.85
CA TYR A 231 -25.62 -31.62 -26.61
C TYR A 231 -26.79 -32.60 -26.72
N PHE A 232 -28.00 -32.09 -26.60
CA PHE A 232 -29.24 -32.85 -26.79
C PHE A 232 -30.19 -32.04 -27.67
N ALA A 233 -30.51 -32.58 -28.85
CA ALA A 233 -31.42 -31.96 -29.80
C ALA A 233 -32.87 -32.33 -29.48
N ASP A 234 -33.51 -31.65 -28.51
CA ASP A 234 -34.92 -31.90 -28.17
C ASP A 234 -35.86 -31.26 -29.21
N PRO A 235 -36.65 -32.05 -29.95
CA PRO A 235 -37.55 -31.52 -30.98
C PRO A 235 -38.76 -30.77 -30.41
N ARG A 236 -39.08 -30.93 -29.12
CA ARG A 236 -40.27 -30.31 -28.50
C ARG A 236 -39.97 -28.96 -27.85
N GLU A 237 -38.90 -28.91 -27.08
CA GLU A 237 -38.56 -27.74 -26.23
C GLU A 237 -37.32 -26.99 -26.73
N GLY A 238 -36.69 -27.48 -27.80
CA GLY A 238 -35.46 -26.93 -28.34
C GLY A 238 -34.20 -27.52 -27.70
N PRO A 239 -33.04 -27.31 -28.35
CA PRO A 239 -31.79 -27.92 -27.95
C PRO A 239 -31.33 -27.44 -26.56
N PHE A 240 -30.70 -28.35 -25.84
CA PHE A 240 -30.13 -28.09 -24.54
C PHE A 240 -28.78 -28.77 -24.39
N VAL A 241 -28.03 -28.37 -23.38
CA VAL A 241 -26.77 -28.99 -23.00
C VAL A 241 -26.81 -29.46 -21.56
N LEU A 242 -26.07 -30.52 -21.28
CA LEU A 242 -25.98 -31.12 -19.96
C LEU A 242 -24.51 -31.38 -19.61
N GLY A 243 -24.06 -30.86 -18.48
CA GLY A 243 -22.67 -30.98 -18.08
C GLY A 243 -22.42 -30.49 -16.66
N MET A 244 -21.17 -30.59 -16.23
CA MET A 244 -20.72 -30.15 -14.92
C MET A 244 -20.46 -28.63 -14.91
N THR A 245 -21.06 -27.94 -13.95
CA THR A 245 -20.89 -26.49 -13.69
C THR A 245 -20.54 -26.28 -12.22
N PRO A 246 -20.18 -25.05 -11.78
CA PRO A 246 -20.01 -24.75 -10.36
C PRO A 246 -21.21 -25.11 -9.47
N PHE A 247 -22.40 -25.27 -10.04
CA PHE A 247 -23.62 -25.69 -9.34
C PHE A 247 -23.87 -27.20 -9.38
N GLY A 248 -22.91 -27.98 -9.88
CA GLY A 248 -23.04 -29.41 -10.13
C GLY A 248 -23.48 -29.71 -11.56
N ILE A 249 -24.05 -30.89 -11.78
CA ILE A 249 -24.53 -31.31 -13.10
C ILE A 249 -25.84 -30.60 -13.41
N THR A 250 -25.85 -29.77 -14.44
CA THR A 250 -26.98 -28.89 -14.79
C THR A 250 -27.35 -28.98 -16.25
N ALA A 251 -28.65 -28.92 -16.52
CA ALA A 251 -29.17 -28.74 -17.87
C ALA A 251 -29.34 -27.26 -18.16
N LEU A 252 -28.86 -26.79 -19.30
CA LEU A 252 -28.93 -25.40 -19.74
C LEU A 252 -29.48 -25.33 -21.16
N LYS A 253 -30.19 -24.26 -21.51
CA LYS A 253 -30.51 -23.98 -22.92
C LYS A 253 -29.22 -23.88 -23.73
N SER A 254 -29.16 -24.44 -24.93
CA SER A 254 -27.88 -24.51 -25.68
C SER A 254 -27.33 -23.13 -26.09
N ASP A 255 -28.16 -22.09 -26.11
CA ASP A 255 -27.84 -20.72 -26.48
C ASP A 255 -27.50 -19.82 -25.28
N PHE A 256 -27.32 -20.38 -24.07
CA PHE A 256 -26.99 -19.60 -22.86
C PHE A 256 -25.73 -18.75 -22.99
N ALA A 257 -24.81 -19.17 -23.86
CA ALA A 257 -23.63 -18.44 -24.27
C ALA A 257 -23.30 -18.78 -25.73
N LYS A 258 -22.52 -17.93 -26.41
CA LYS A 258 -22.05 -18.22 -27.77
C LYS A 258 -21.04 -19.38 -27.72
N PRO A 259 -21.29 -20.52 -28.37
CA PRO A 259 -20.34 -21.64 -28.37
C PRO A 259 -19.02 -21.26 -29.05
N VAL A 260 -17.91 -21.79 -28.52
CA VAL A 260 -16.60 -21.81 -29.18
C VAL A 260 -16.65 -22.76 -30.38
N GLY A 261 -17.29 -23.91 -30.22
CA GLY A 261 -17.50 -24.87 -31.29
C GLY A 261 -18.15 -26.15 -30.82
N TYR A 262 -18.56 -26.97 -31.79
CA TYR A 262 -19.15 -28.28 -31.58
C TYR A 262 -18.18 -29.37 -32.02
N ARG A 263 -18.25 -30.51 -31.34
CA ARG A 263 -17.40 -31.67 -31.57
C ARG A 263 -18.19 -32.95 -31.62
N GLN A 264 -18.00 -33.68 -32.70
CA GLN A 264 -18.71 -34.91 -32.96
C GLN A 264 -18.15 -36.04 -32.10
N VAL A 265 -19.05 -36.76 -31.41
CA VAL A 265 -18.71 -37.99 -30.70
C VAL A 265 -19.20 -39.18 -31.51
N GLN A 266 -18.34 -40.17 -31.73
CA GLN A 266 -18.66 -41.37 -32.50
C GLN A 266 -19.13 -42.49 -31.55
N TRP A 267 -20.41 -42.45 -31.19
CA TRP A 267 -21.08 -43.41 -30.30
C TRP A 267 -21.11 -44.83 -30.86
#